data_AF-A0A1G1GQ55-F1
#
_entry.id   AF-A0A1G1GQ55-F1
#
_cell.length_a   1.000
_cell.length_b   1.000
_cell.length_c   1.000
_cell.angle_alpha   90.00
_cell.angle_beta   90.00
_cell.angle_gamma   90.00
#
_symmetry.space_group_name_H-M   'P 1'
#
loop_
_entity.id
_entity.type
_entity.pdbx_description
1 polymer ?
#
loop_
_entity_poly.entity_id
_entity_poly.type
_entity_poly.pdbx_seq_one_letter_code
_entity_poly.pdbx_strand_id
1 'polypeptide(L)' 'MSLSISYLGEYRILLLPDHATPIEVRTHTDEPVPFVIYDSRMKRKNDNIVFDEFITEREDILVFEEGYKLMDYFIKWDK' A
#
# COMPACT_ATOMS: atom_id res chain seq x y z
N MET A 1 -1.62 17.26 16.83
CA MET A 1 -0.95 16.36 17.78
C MET A 1 -0.64 15.08 17.02
N SER A 2 0.62 14.87 16.60
CA SER A 2 1.00 13.66 15.84
C SER A 2 1.29 12.55 16.84
N LEU A 3 0.47 11.50 16.86
CA LEU A 3 0.78 10.29 17.63
C LEU A 3 1.88 9.53 16.88
N SER A 4 3.12 9.69 17.34
CA SER A 4 4.23 8.89 16.83
C SER A 4 4.17 7.50 17.47
N ILE A 5 4.04 6.46 16.65
CA ILE A 5 4.10 5.05 17.08
C ILE A 5 5.53 4.53 17.28
N SER A 6 6.51 5.43 17.32
CA SER A 6 7.94 5.12 17.46
C SER A 6 8.29 4.30 18.72
N TYR A 7 7.42 4.26 19.72
CA TYR A 7 7.60 3.44 20.93
C TYR A 7 7.39 1.94 20.69
N LEU A 8 6.83 1.53 19.55
CA LEU A 8 6.64 0.12 19.18
C LEU A 8 7.94 -0.56 18.69
N GLY A 9 9.05 0.18 18.58
CA GLY A 9 10.31 -0.32 18.03
C GLY A 9 10.34 -0.26 16.50
N GLU A 10 10.99 -1.24 15.87
CA GLU A 10 10.97 -1.39 14.41
C GLU A 10 9.64 -1.99 13.97
N TYR A 11 8.99 -1.37 12.99
CA TYR A 11 7.67 -1.79 12.53
C TYR A 11 7.53 -1.66 11.01
N ARG A 12 6.60 -2.45 10.49
CA ARG A 12 6.17 -2.40 9.09
C ARG A 12 4.65 -2.29 9.05
N ILE A 13 4.14 -1.43 8.18
CA ILE A 13 2.71 -1.19 7.98
C ILE A 13 2.38 -1.58 6.54
N LEU A 14 1.34 -2.39 6.37
CA LEU A 14 0.67 -2.63 5.10
C LEU A 14 -0.73 -2.02 5.20
N LEU A 15 -1.05 -1.11 4.29
CA LEU A 15 -2.36 -0.47 4.18
C LEU A 15 -2.95 -0.81 2.81
N LEU A 16 -4.15 -1.38 2.79
CA LEU A 16 -4.92 -1.67 1.58
C LEU A 16 -6.42 -1.71 1.91
N PRO A 17 -7.31 -1.35 0.97
CA PRO A 17 -8.72 -1.66 1.09
C PRO A 17 -8.96 -3.16 0.86
N ASP A 18 -10.09 -3.68 1.35
CA ASP A 18 -10.47 -5.08 1.18
C ASP A 18 -10.93 -5.38 -0.26
N HIS A 19 -11.66 -4.44 -0.89
CA HIS A 19 -12.15 -4.55 -2.26
C HIS A 19 -12.15 -3.16 -2.93
N ALA A 20 -12.08 -3.11 -4.27
CA ALA A 20 -12.18 -1.86 -5.01
C ALA A 20 -13.63 -1.38 -5.02
N THR A 21 -13.90 -0.25 -4.38
CA THR A 21 -15.20 0.45 -4.42
C THR A 21 -15.01 1.88 -4.92
N PRO A 22 -14.70 2.08 -6.21
CA PRO A 22 -14.49 3.41 -6.77
C PRO A 22 -15.65 4.35 -6.41
N ILE A 23 -15.34 5.56 -5.93
CA ILE A 23 -16.36 6.54 -5.50
C ILE A 23 -17.37 6.82 -6.63
N GLU A 24 -16.93 6.78 -7.88
CA GLU A 24 -17.74 7.00 -9.07
C GLU A 24 -18.76 5.87 -9.33
N VAL A 25 -18.40 4.63 -9.02
CA VAL A 25 -19.20 3.43 -9.32
C VAL A 25 -20.03 2.99 -8.11
N ARG A 26 -19.58 3.30 -6.89
CA ARG A 26 -20.23 2.98 -5.59
C ARG A 26 -20.64 1.51 -5.43
N THR A 27 -19.97 0.62 -6.17
CA THR A 27 -20.23 -0.82 -6.20
C THR A 27 -18.89 -1.53 -6.21
N HIS A 28 -18.82 -2.74 -5.64
CA HIS A 28 -17.61 -3.56 -5.69
C HIS A 28 -17.27 -3.86 -7.15
N THR A 29 -16.01 -3.66 -7.52
CA THR A 29 -15.48 -3.98 -8.84
C THR A 29 -14.35 -4.99 -8.71
N ASP A 30 -14.08 -5.72 -9.79
CA ASP A 30 -12.92 -6.61 -9.90
C ASP A 30 -11.62 -5.84 -10.22
N GLU A 31 -11.64 -4.52 -10.05
CA GLU A 31 -10.49 -3.66 -10.31
C GLU A 31 -9.38 -3.86 -9.25
N PRO A 32 -8.11 -3.67 -9.63
CA PRO A 32 -7.00 -3.78 -8.71
C PRO A 32 -7.11 -2.76 -7.58
N VAL A 33 -6.82 -3.21 -6.34
CA VAL A 33 -6.81 -2.35 -5.16
C VAL A 33 -5.44 -1.72 -4.93
N PRO A 34 -5.36 -0.41 -4.62
CA PRO A 34 -4.09 0.22 -4.28
C PRO A 34 -3.65 -0.21 -2.87
N PHE A 35 -2.34 -0.41 -2.68
CA PHE A 35 -1.77 -0.71 -1.36
C PHE A 35 -0.50 0.13 -1.11
N VAL A 36 -0.16 0.31 0.17
CA VAL A 36 1.07 0.97 0.61
C VAL A 36 1.77 0.11 1.64
N ILE A 37 3.08 -0.07 1.46
CA ILE A 37 3.95 -0.66 2.47
C ILE A 37 4.90 0.42 3.00
N TYR A 38 4.90 0.60 4.31
CA TYR A 38 5.86 1.44 5.03
C TYR A 38 6.72 0.57 5.94
N ASP A 39 8.03 0.77 5.92
CA ASP A 39 8.98 0.13 6.83
C ASP A 39 9.74 1.23 7.58
N SER A 40 9.68 1.22 8.91
CA SER A 40 10.31 2.23 9.75
C SER A 40 11.85 2.22 9.63
N ARG A 41 12.43 1.10 9.20
CA ARG A 41 13.88 0.92 9.01
C ARG A 41 14.36 1.50 7.67
N MET A 42 13.46 1.64 6.70
CA MET A 42 13.77 2.13 5.36
C MET A 42 13.05 3.45 5.08
N LYS A 43 13.77 4.56 5.23
CA LYS A 43 13.27 5.86 4.77
C LYS A 43 13.37 5.95 3.24
N ARG A 44 12.29 5.60 2.55
CA ARG A 44 12.12 5.90 1.12
C ARG A 44 11.55 7.31 0.96
N LYS A 45 12.17 8.10 0.08
CA LYS A 45 11.57 9.35 -0.40
C LYS A 45 10.63 9.01 -1.56
N ASN A 46 9.34 8.96 -1.25
CA ASN A 46 8.28 8.90 -2.25
C ASN A 46 7.79 10.34 -2.52
N ASP A 47 8.69 11.19 -2.98
CA ASP A 47 8.35 12.57 -3.35
C ASP A 47 7.33 12.53 -4.50
N ASN A 48 6.23 13.28 -4.41
CA ASN A 48 5.12 13.33 -5.38
C ASN A 48 4.29 12.03 -5.56
N ILE A 49 4.15 11.22 -4.51
CA ILE A 49 3.19 10.11 -4.50
C ILE A 49 2.03 10.44 -3.55
N VAL A 50 0.80 10.45 -4.09
CA VAL A 50 -0.45 10.60 -3.35
C VAL A 50 -1.17 9.27 -3.39
N PHE A 51 -1.61 8.77 -2.24
CA PHE A 51 -2.40 7.55 -2.17
C PHE A 51 -3.89 7.88 -2.38
N ASP A 52 -4.38 7.59 -3.58
CA ASP A 52 -5.78 7.71 -3.99
C ASP A 52 -6.17 6.54 -4.91
N GLU A 53 -7.37 6.56 -5.48
CA GLU A 53 -7.85 5.51 -6.38
C GLU A 53 -7.15 5.55 -7.75
N PHE A 54 -6.67 6.71 -8.19
CA PHE A 54 -6.01 6.91 -9.50
C PHE A 54 -4.56 6.43 -9.52
N ILE A 55 -3.96 6.16 -8.36
CA ILE A 55 -2.59 5.66 -8.29
C ILE A 55 -2.40 4.34 -9.06
N THR A 56 -3.45 3.54 -9.22
CA THR A 56 -3.45 2.27 -9.96
C THR A 56 -3.19 2.45 -11.46
N GLU A 57 -3.39 3.66 -12.00
CA GLU A 57 -3.13 3.99 -13.41
C GLU A 57 -1.66 4.36 -13.69
N ARG A 58 -0.85 4.57 -12.65
CA ARG A 58 0.57 4.91 -12.82
C ARG A 58 1.36 3.71 -13.34
N GLU A 59 2.37 3.96 -14.16
CA GLU A 59 3.27 2.90 -14.66
C GLU A 59 4.41 2.59 -13.68
N ASP A 60 4.74 3.52 -12.77
CA ASP A 60 5.86 3.44 -11.83
C ASP A 60 5.50 2.82 -10.46
N ILE A 61 4.47 1.96 -10.42
CA ILE A 61 4.00 1.29 -9.20
C ILE A 61 4.31 -0.20 -9.18
N LEU A 62 4.28 -0.78 -7.99
CA LEU A 62 4.39 -2.23 -7.81
C LEU A 62 3.01 -2.86 -7.99
N VAL A 63 2.87 -3.73 -8.99
CA VAL A 63 1.62 -4.44 -9.29
C VAL A 63 1.78 -5.92 -8.97
N PHE A 64 0.78 -6.49 -8.28
CA PHE A 64 0.66 -7.92 -8.05
C PHE A 64 -0.58 -8.44 -8.77
N GLU A 65 -0.39 -9.26 -9.81
CA GLU A 65 -1.51 -9.95 -10.47
C GLU A 65 -2.17 -10.99 -9.55
N GLU A 66 -1.35 -11.62 -8.71
CA GLU A 66 -1.79 -12.63 -7.74
C GLU A 66 -1.69 -12.07 -6.32
N GLY A 67 -2.82 -11.63 -5.77
CA GLY A 67 -2.88 -10.93 -4.47
C GLY A 67 -2.27 -11.72 -3.30
N TYR A 68 -2.32 -13.05 -3.31
CA TYR A 68 -1.71 -13.85 -2.23
C TYR A 68 -0.18 -13.69 -2.14
N LYS A 69 0.49 -13.30 -3.24
CA LYS A 69 1.94 -13.02 -3.26
C LYS A 69 2.29 -11.74 -2.51
N LEU A 70 1.34 -10.82 -2.31
CA LEU A 70 1.55 -9.60 -1.55
C LEU A 70 1.96 -9.90 -0.09
N MET A 71 1.33 -10.89 0.53
CA MET A 71 1.63 -11.24 1.92
C MET A 71 3.01 -11.88 2.05
N ASP A 72 3.37 -12.75 1.12
CA ASP A 72 4.72 -13.33 1.02
C ASP A 72 5.77 -12.23 0.87
N TYR A 73 5.52 -11.26 0.00
CA TYR A 73 6.37 -10.09 -0.18
C TYR A 73 6.46 -9.29 1.12
N PHE A 74 5.33 -8.99 1.76
CA PHE A 74 5.28 -8.19 2.98
C PHE A 74 6.04 -8.83 4.15
N ILE A 75 6.03 -10.15 4.30
CA ILE A 75 6.75 -10.84 5.39
C ILE A 75 8.24 -11.00 5.04
N LYS A 76 8.56 -11.46 3.83
CA LYS A 76 9.92 -11.87 3.45
C LYS A 76 10.81 -10.72 2.98
N TRP A 77 10.26 -9.50 2.84
CA TRP A 77 11.04 -8.35 2.40
C TRP A 77 12.15 -8.03 3.41
N ASP A 78 13.39 -8.41 3.12
CA ASP A 78 14.63 -8.04 3.83
C ASP A 78 15.67 -7.57 2.80
N LYS A 79 15.29 -6.61 1.94
CA LYS A 79 16.21 -5.92 1.03
C LYS A 79 16.67 -4.59 1.58
#